data_AF-A0A925NSY1-F1
#
_entry.id   AF-A0A925NSY1-F1
#
_cell.length_a   1.000
_cell.length_b   1.000
_cell.length_c   1.000
_cell.angle_alpha   90.00
_cell.angle_beta   90.00
_cell.angle_gamma   90.00
#
_symmetry.space_group_name_H-M   'P 1'
#
loop_
_entity.id
_entity.type
_entity.pdbx_description
1 polymer ?
#
loop_
_entity_poly.entity_id
_entity_poly.type
_entity_poly.pdbx_seq_one_letter_code
_entity_poly.pdbx_strand_id
1 'polypeptide(L)' 'MPSPTIVWFRQDLRVADNPALHAAWKRGGAVVPVFIWAPEEECAWSPGGASRWWLHQ' A
#
# COMPACT_ATOMS: atom_id res chain seq x y z
N MET A 1 5.36 2.52 -24.61
CA MET A 1 5.41 3.00 -23.20
C MET A 1 5.30 1.78 -22.30
N PRO A 2 6.06 1.69 -21.19
CA PRO A 2 5.96 0.54 -20.28
C PRO A 2 4.54 0.44 -19.70
N SER A 3 4.04 -0.77 -19.47
CA SER A 3 2.72 -0.95 -18.84
C SER A 3 2.71 -0.32 -17.45
N PRO A 4 1.56 0.14 -16.96
CA PRO A 4 1.44 0.63 -15.59
C PRO A 4 1.78 -0.48 -14.56
N THR A 5 2.17 -0.06 -13.35
CA THR A 5 2.44 -0.93 -12.21
C THR A 5 1.57 -0.51 -11.04
N ILE A 6 0.81 -1.44 -10.46
CA ILE A 6 0.08 -1.21 -9.21
C ILE A 6 1.04 -1.45 -8.05
N VAL A 7 1.13 -0.50 -7.12
CA VAL A 7 1.86 -0.64 -5.85
C VAL A 7 0.83 -0.68 -4.74
N TRP A 8 0.68 -1.86 -4.14
CA TRP A 8 -0.27 -2.07 -3.06
C TRP A 8 0.39 -1.79 -1.70
N PHE A 9 0.03 -0.66 -1.11
CA PHE A 9 0.41 -0.29 0.23
C PHE A 9 -0.43 -1.05 1.27
N ARG A 10 0.25 -1.52 2.32
CA ARG A 10 -0.37 -2.19 3.48
C ARG A 10 0.16 -1.53 4.75
N GLN A 11 1.13 -2.16 5.41
CA GLN A 11 1.78 -1.63 6.62
C GLN A 11 3.08 -0.87 6.30
N ASP A 12 3.28 -0.51 5.03
CA ASP A 12 4.47 0.13 4.49
C ASP A 12 4.14 1.53 3.91
N LEU A 13 3.29 2.28 4.61
CA LEU A 13 2.83 3.64 4.27
C LEU A 13 3.98 4.67 4.32
N ARG A 14 4.97 4.49 3.47
CA ARG A 14 6.17 5.32 3.32
C ARG A 14 6.58 5.37 1.86
N VAL A 15 7.06 6.54 1.46
CA VAL A 15 7.62 6.77 0.12
C VAL A 15 9.13 6.54 0.12
N ALA A 16 9.81 6.99 1.16
CA ALA A 16 11.24 6.76 1.34
C ALA A 16 11.52 5.31 1.72
N ASP A 17 12.58 4.73 1.13
CA ASP A 17 13.04 3.37 1.39
C ASP A 17 11.91 2.31 1.33
N ASN A 18 11.09 2.41 0.28
CA ASN A 18 10.11 1.40 -0.08
C ASN A 18 10.60 0.65 -1.35
N PRO A 19 11.11 -0.59 -1.21
CA PRO A 19 11.65 -1.36 -2.34
C PRO A 19 10.62 -1.64 -3.44
N ALA A 20 9.35 -1.86 -3.10
CA ALA A 20 8.30 -2.13 -4.07
C ALA A 20 8.00 -0.88 -4.91
N LEU A 21 7.90 0.28 -4.26
CA LEU A 21 7.73 1.57 -4.93
C LEU A 21 8.94 1.91 -5.81
N HIS A 22 10.16 1.69 -5.31
CA HIS A 22 11.39 1.94 -6.07
C HIS A 22 11.51 1.05 -7.31
N ALA A 23 11.16 -0.24 -7.18
CA ALA A 23 11.14 -1.16 -8.31
C ALA A 23 10.09 -0.75 -9.37
N ALA A 24 8.90 -0.33 -8.92
CA ALA A 24 7.85 0.17 -9.81
C ALA A 24 8.31 1.42 -10.58
N TRP A 25 8.98 2.36 -9.90
CA TRP A 25 9.56 3.55 -10.51
C TRP A 25 10.64 3.20 -11.53
N LYS A 26 11.56 2.29 -11.19
CA LYS A 26 12.63 1.81 -12.10
C LYS A 26 12.11 1.19 -13.39
N ARG A 27 10.89 0.65 -13.40
CA ARG A 27 10.25 0.09 -14.61
C ARG A 27 9.90 1.18 -15.65
N GLY A 28 9.83 2.45 -15.25
CA GLY A 28 9.62 3.59 -16.14
C GLY A 28 8.19 3.75 -16.67
N GLY A 29 7.24 2.97 -16.17
CA GLY A 29 5.80 3.10 -16.46
C GLY A 29 5.08 3.94 -15.41
N ALA A 30 3.80 4.23 -15.65
CA ALA A 30 2.96 4.86 -14.63
C ALA A 30 2.86 3.97 -13.38
N VAL A 31 2.98 4.58 -12.20
CA VAL A 31 2.83 3.90 -10.91
C VAL A 31 1.47 4.25 -10.33
N VAL A 32 0.68 3.24 -10.00
CA VAL A 32 -0.67 3.39 -9.42
C VAL A 32 -0.62 2.90 -7.98
N PRO A 33 -0.50 3.80 -6.99
CA PRO A 33 -0.54 3.43 -5.59
C PRO A 33 -1.98 3.05 -5.19
N VAL A 34 -2.15 1.93 -4.50
CA VAL A 34 -3.46 1.49 -3.97
C VAL A 34 -3.33 1.04 -2.53
N PHE A 35 -4.37 1.25 -1.75
CA PHE A 35 -4.54 0.66 -0.43
C PHE A 35 -5.89 -0.06 -0.44
N ILE A 36 -5.87 -1.37 -0.16
CA ILE A 36 -7.07 -2.22 -0.14
C ILE A 36 -7.42 -2.49 1.31
N TRP A 37 -8.60 -2.03 1.73
CA TRP A 37 -9.14 -2.23 3.07
C TRP A 37 -10.21 -3.32 3.03
N ALA A 38 -9.90 -4.48 3.63
CA ALA A 38 -10.79 -5.65 3.66
C ALA A 38 -10.77 -6.29 5.07
N PRO A 39 -11.26 -5.60 6.11
CA PRO A 39 -11.20 -6.09 7.49
C PRO A 39 -11.94 -7.42 7.69
N GLU A 40 -12.94 -7.71 6.86
CA GLU A 40 -13.66 -8.99 6.86
C GLU A 40 -12.74 -10.18 6.52
N GLU A 41 -11.70 -9.96 5.71
CA GLU A 41 -10.71 -10.98 5.35
C GLU A 41 -9.66 -11.18 6.47
N GLU A 42 -9.55 -10.23 7.41
CA GLU A 42 -8.57 -10.26 8.50
C GLU A 42 -9.02 -11.07 9.73
N CYS A 43 -10.28 -11.52 9.75
CA CYS A 43 -10.86 -12.34 10.83
C CYS A 43 -10.58 -11.74 12.22
N ALA A 44 -10.02 -12.53 13.14
CA ALA A 44 -9.71 -12.10 14.51
C ALA A 44 -8.55 -11.07 14.61
N TRP A 45 -7.90 -10.75 13.49
CA TRP A 45 -6.72 -9.87 13.44
C TRP A 45 -7.02 -8.48 12.88
N SER A 46 -8.31 -8.17 12.69
CA SER A 46 -8.75 -6.81 12.35
C SER A 46 -8.13 -5.77 13.31
N PRO A 47 -7.57 -4.67 12.79
CA PRO A 47 -6.94 -3.65 13.62
C PRO A 47 -7.95 -3.01 14.57
N GLY A 48 -7.52 -2.76 15.81
CA GLY A 48 -8.32 -2.12 16.84
C GLY A 48 -8.60 -0.63 16.56
N GLY A 49 -9.41 0.00 17.42
CA GLY A 49 -9.84 1.40 17.25
C GLY A 49 -8.70 2.41 17.11
N ALA A 50 -7.66 2.29 17.94
CA ALA A 50 -6.48 3.16 17.88
C ALA A 50 -5.70 3.00 16.56
N SER A 51 -5.50 1.75 16.11
CA SER A 51 -4.82 1.46 14.84
C SER A 51 -5.60 1.99 13.64
N ARG A 52 -6.93 1.85 13.63
CA ARG A 52 -7.79 2.40 12.57
C ARG A 52 -7.77 3.92 12.54
N TRP A 53 -7.77 4.57 13.71
CA TRP A 53 -7.66 6.02 13.79
C TRP A 53 -6.35 6.52 13.18
N TRP A 54 -5.22 5.89 13.54
CA TRP A 54 -3.92 6.24 12.97
C TRP A 54 -3.87 6.01 11.46
N LEU A 55 -4.42 4.89 10.99
CA LEU A 55 -4.44 4.56 9.56
C LEU A 55 -5.24 5.57 8.72
N HIS A 56 -6.23 6.24 9.32
CA HIS A 56 -7.09 7.21 8.63
C HIS A 56 -6.51 8.64 8.60
N GLN A 57 -5.54 8.97 9.46
CA GLN A 57 -4.94 10.32 9.48
C GLN A 57 -4.15 10.61 8.20
#